data_AF-A0A9X1YAA1-F1
#
_entry.id   AF-A0A9X1YAA1-F1
#
_cell.length_a   1.000
_cell.length_b   1.000
_cell.length_c   1.000
_cell.angle_alpha   90.00
_cell.angle_beta   90.00
_cell.angle_gamma   90.00
#
_symmetry.space_group_name_H-M   'P 1'
#
loop_
_entity.id
_entity.type
_entity.pdbx_description
1 polymer ?
#
loop_
_entity_poly.entity_id
_entity_poly.type
_entity_poly.pdbx_seq_one_letter_code
_entity_poly.pdbx_strand_id
1 'polypeptide(L)'
;MKMLQEGRRPSWMPAEAQAAGVQTGLTPGQETRPGYMPLDEFADEAVALFTRQPTPPEILVERVRPLRFAEAEGQFDERLASLSDMARRARADAGEGRH
;
A
#
# COMPACT_ATOMS: atom_id res chain seq x y z
N MET A 1 10.09 -39.26 7.17
CA MET A 1 8.66 -39.34 7.54
C MET A 1 8.40 -38.33 8.66
N LYS A 2 7.49 -37.37 8.42
CA LYS A 2 6.93 -36.34 9.36
C LYS A 2 7.91 -35.28 9.89
N MET A 3 7.65 -33.97 9.93
CA MET A 3 6.40 -33.22 10.02
C MET A 3 6.50 -31.89 9.25
N LEU A 4 5.49 -31.61 8.43
CA LEU A 4 5.01 -30.27 8.12
C LEU A 4 4.23 -29.77 9.35
N GLN A 5 4.67 -28.69 10.00
CA GLN A 5 3.85 -27.73 10.75
C GLN A 5 4.74 -26.64 11.36
N GLU A 6 4.72 -25.43 10.78
CA GLU A 6 4.27 -24.20 11.46
C GLU A 6 4.62 -23.00 10.54
N GLY A 7 3.60 -22.28 10.09
CA GLY A 7 3.65 -21.24 9.07
C GLY A 7 4.33 -19.94 9.50
N ARG A 8 5.57 -19.99 9.95
CA ARG A 8 6.34 -18.77 10.27
C ARG A 8 6.93 -18.19 8.99
N ARG A 9 6.27 -17.14 8.48
CA ARG A 9 6.79 -16.31 7.39
C ARG A 9 8.19 -15.77 7.79
N PRO A 10 9.22 -15.88 6.93
CA PRO A 10 10.55 -15.35 7.23
C PRO A 10 10.51 -13.83 7.43
N SER A 11 11.29 -13.33 8.40
CA SER A 11 11.35 -11.91 8.77
C SER A 11 11.82 -10.95 7.67
N TRP A 12 12.42 -11.49 6.61
CA TRP A 12 12.92 -10.75 5.46
C TRP A 12 11.93 -10.70 4.29
N MET A 13 10.77 -11.38 4.36
CA MET A 13 9.70 -11.18 3.38
C MET A 13 8.98 -9.86 3.71
N PRO A 14 9.14 -8.79 2.90
CA PRO A 14 8.26 -7.65 3.04
C PRO A 14 6.84 -8.13 2.75
N ALA A 15 5.93 -7.93 3.70
CA ALA A 15 4.51 -7.99 3.43
C ALA A 15 4.20 -6.80 2.51
N GLU A 16 4.36 -7.06 1.22
CA GLU A 16 3.82 -6.32 0.10
C GLU A 16 4.34 -4.87 -0.01
N ALA A 17 4.93 -4.55 -1.16
CA ALA A 17 4.91 -3.20 -1.66
C ALA A 17 3.42 -2.79 -1.76
N GLN A 18 2.93 -2.11 -0.73
CA GLN A 18 1.55 -1.65 -0.64
C GLN A 18 1.33 -0.64 -1.76
N ALA A 19 0.74 -1.11 -2.85
CA ALA A 19 0.02 -0.26 -3.78
C ALA A 19 -0.92 0.62 -2.94
N ALA A 20 -0.76 1.94 -3.07
CA ALA A 20 -1.56 3.00 -2.46
C ALA A 20 -2.45 2.56 -1.28
N GLY A 21 -2.02 2.77 -0.03
CA GLY A 21 -2.72 2.26 1.15
C GLY A 21 -4.25 2.45 1.11
N VAL A 22 -5.00 1.36 0.95
CA VAL A 22 -6.48 1.29 0.96
C VAL A 22 -6.95 0.63 2.24
N GLN A 23 -8.00 1.14 2.89
CA GLN A 23 -8.61 0.57 4.09
C GLN A 23 -9.36 -0.73 3.77
N THR A 24 -8.63 -1.83 3.64
CA THR A 24 -9.15 -3.14 3.29
C THR A 24 -8.78 -4.19 4.32
N GLY A 25 -9.66 -5.18 4.52
CA GLY A 25 -9.39 -6.34 5.37
C GLY A 25 -8.49 -7.41 4.73
N LEU A 26 -8.00 -7.19 3.51
CA LEU A 26 -7.07 -8.11 2.83
C LEU A 26 -5.69 -8.16 3.52
N THR A 27 -5.27 -7.04 4.09
CA THR A 27 -4.02 -6.92 4.85
C THR A 27 -4.38 -6.63 6.30
N PRO A 28 -4.14 -7.54 7.25
CA PRO A 28 -4.56 -7.36 8.65
C PRO A 28 -4.06 -6.05 9.27
N GLY A 29 -4.97 -5.31 9.90
CA GLY A 29 -4.68 -4.03 10.57
C GLY A 29 -4.67 -2.82 9.62
N GLN A 30 -5.10 -2.99 8.37
CA GLN A 30 -5.18 -1.94 7.37
C GLN A 30 -6.59 -1.33 7.26
N GLU A 31 -7.62 -2.11 7.59
CA GLU A 31 -9.04 -1.82 7.45
C GLU A 31 -9.51 -0.52 8.14
N THR A 32 -8.84 -0.10 9.22
CA THR A 32 -9.16 1.14 9.95
C THR A 32 -7.97 2.08 10.05
N ARG A 33 -6.95 1.87 9.20
CA ARG A 33 -5.68 2.58 9.35
C ARG A 33 -5.84 4.06 8.97
N PRO A 34 -5.52 5.01 9.89
CA PRO A 34 -5.61 6.43 9.59
C PRO A 34 -4.67 6.81 8.43
N GLY A 35 -5.16 7.68 7.54
CA GLY A 35 -4.42 8.15 6.36
C GLY A 35 -4.48 7.24 5.13
N TYR A 36 -5.12 6.08 5.23
CA TYR A 36 -5.37 5.18 4.10
C TYR A 36 -6.69 5.57 3.42
N MET A 37 -6.82 5.29 2.14
CA MET A 37 -8.03 5.58 1.36
C MET A 37 -9.17 4.63 1.74
N PRO A 38 -10.39 5.09 2.02
CA PRO A 38 -11.54 4.21 2.19
C PRO A 38 -11.73 3.27 0.99
N LEU A 39 -12.12 2.02 1.24
CA LEU A 39 -12.30 1.02 0.17
C LEU A 39 -13.36 1.44 -0.86
N ASP A 40 -14.46 2.02 -0.40
CA ASP A 40 -15.56 2.46 -1.27
C ASP A 40 -15.09 3.57 -2.22
N GLU A 41 -14.34 4.56 -1.71
CA GLU A 41 -13.76 5.62 -2.54
C GLU A 41 -12.79 5.05 -3.59
N PHE A 42 -11.95 4.09 -3.20
CA PHE A 42 -11.02 3.45 -4.13
C PHE A 42 -11.75 2.67 -5.23
N ALA A 43 -12.79 1.92 -4.85
CA ALA A 43 -13.59 1.13 -5.79
C ALA A 43 -14.34 2.02 -6.78
N ASP A 44 -14.98 3.10 -6.29
CA ASP A 44 -15.67 4.08 -7.11
C ASP A 44 -14.74 4.69 -8.15
N GLU A 45 -13.55 5.14 -7.73
CA GLU A 45 -12.57 5.73 -8.62
C GLU A 45 -12.03 4.73 -9.64
N ALA A 46 -11.67 3.52 -9.20
CA ALA A 46 -11.17 2.47 -10.08
C ALA A 46 -12.21 2.12 -11.16
N VAL A 47 -13.47 1.91 -10.78
CA VAL A 47 -14.55 1.60 -11.73
C VAL A 47 -14.83 2.77 -12.67
N ALA A 48 -14.78 4.02 -12.18
CA ALA A 48 -14.92 5.20 -13.04
C ALA A 48 -13.82 5.28 -14.11
N LEU A 49 -12.58 4.94 -13.75
CA LEU A 49 -11.46 4.91 -14.71
C LEU A 49 -11.61 3.78 -15.74
N PHE A 50 -12.07 2.59 -15.32
CA PHE A 50 -12.33 1.47 -16.22
C PHE A 50 -13.44 1.77 -17.24
N THR A 51 -14.43 2.57 -16.87
CA THR A 51 -15.59 2.89 -17.72
C THR A 51 -15.35 4.07 -18.67
N ARG A 52 -14.23 4.80 -18.53
CA ARG A 52 -13.85 5.90 -19.43
C ARG A 52 -13.58 5.38 -20.85
N GLN A 53 -14.00 6.15 -21.87
CA GLN A 53 -13.76 5.84 -23.28
C GLN A 53 -13.01 6.99 -24.00
N PRO A 54 -11.89 6.70 -24.69
CA PRO A 54 -11.19 5.42 -24.70
C PRO A 54 -10.67 5.06 -23.29
N THR A 55 -10.67 3.77 -22.96
CA THR A 55 -10.12 3.30 -21.68
C THR A 55 -8.64 3.65 -21.62
N PRO A 56 -8.17 4.28 -20.53
CA PRO A 56 -6.76 4.58 -20.40
C PRO A 56 -5.92 3.29 -20.49
N PRO A 57 -4.74 3.34 -21.13
CA PRO A 57 -3.84 2.19 -21.19
C PRO A 57 -3.30 1.79 -19.80
N GLU A 58 -3.39 2.69 -18.82
CA GLU A 58 -3.04 2.45 -17.43
C GLU A 58 -4.11 3.08 -16.52
N ILE A 59 -4.66 2.28 -15.60
CA ILE A 59 -5.68 2.72 -14.64
C ILE A 59 -4.99 3.15 -13.35
N LEU A 60 -4.92 4.46 -13.13
CA LEU A 60 -4.25 5.06 -11.99
C LEU A 60 -5.25 5.87 -11.19
N VAL A 61 -5.54 5.44 -9.97
CA VAL A 61 -6.23 6.29 -9.00
C VAL A 61 -5.34 7.48 -8.65
N GLU A 62 -5.92 8.66 -8.42
CA GLU A 62 -5.20 9.93 -8.24
C GLU A 62 -4.12 9.84 -7.17
N ARG A 63 -4.41 9.12 -6.08
CA ARG A 63 -3.49 8.93 -4.95
C ARG A 63 -2.19 8.21 -5.31
N VAL A 64 -2.16 7.39 -6.37
CA VAL A 64 -0.96 6.64 -6.79
C VAL A 64 -0.08 7.41 -7.77
N ARG A 65 -0.62 8.45 -8.42
CA ARG A 65 0.11 9.22 -9.45
C ARG A 65 1.46 9.75 -8.97
N PRO A 66 1.61 10.34 -7.77
CA PRO A 66 2.91 10.85 -7.33
C PRO A 66 3.98 9.77 -7.17
N LEU A 67 3.59 8.52 -6.91
CA LEU A 67 4.51 7.39 -6.89
C LEU A 67 4.83 6.92 -8.30
N ARG A 68 3.80 6.82 -9.15
CA ARG A 68 3.93 6.35 -10.53
C ARG A 68 4.82 7.26 -11.39
N PHE A 69 4.80 8.57 -11.14
CA PHE A 69 5.53 9.57 -11.91
C PHE A 69 6.80 10.10 -11.19
N ALA A 70 7.13 9.58 -10.01
CA ALA A 70 8.25 10.07 -9.19
C ALA A 70 9.59 10.14 -9.96
N GLU A 71 9.94 9.09 -10.71
CA GLU A 71 11.17 9.07 -11.52
C GLU A 71 11.12 10.06 -12.68
N ALA A 72 10.02 10.04 -13.44
CA ALA A 72 9.84 10.91 -14.61
C ALA A 72 9.86 12.40 -14.23
N GLU A 73 9.41 12.73 -13.03
CA GLU A 73 9.37 14.10 -12.49
C GLU A 73 10.62 14.44 -11.66
N GLY A 74 11.62 13.56 -11.57
CA GLY A 74 12.85 13.81 -10.81
C GLY A 74 12.66 13.87 -9.28
N GLN A 75 11.54 13.36 -8.77
CA GLN A 75 11.17 13.35 -7.34
C GLN A 75 11.42 12.00 -6.66
N PHE A 76 12.10 11.05 -7.33
CA PHE A 76 12.29 9.69 -6.81
C PHE A 76 12.86 9.65 -5.39
N ASP A 77 13.99 10.33 -5.15
CA ASP A 77 14.66 10.31 -3.85
C ASP A 77 13.79 10.90 -2.73
N GLU A 78 13.07 11.99 -3.02
CA GLU A 78 12.15 12.61 -2.07
C GLU A 78 10.99 11.66 -1.71
N ARG A 79 10.37 11.02 -2.71
CA ARG A 79 9.27 10.08 -2.51
C ARG A 79 9.73 8.84 -1.75
N LEU A 80 10.90 8.31 -2.07
CA LEU A 80 11.50 7.17 -1.37
C LEU A 80 11.81 7.51 0.10
N ALA A 81 12.33 8.71 0.36
CA ALA A 81 12.58 9.17 1.72
C ALA A 81 11.28 9.28 2.53
N SER A 82 10.24 9.91 1.95
CA SER A 82 8.91 10.04 2.57
C SER A 82 8.30 8.67 2.92
N LEU A 83 8.32 7.72 1.97
CA LEU A 83 7.84 6.36 2.20
C LEU A 83 8.64 5.63 3.28
N SER A 84 9.97 5.81 3.29
CA SER A 84 10.84 5.22 4.31
C SER A 84 10.52 5.74 5.70
N ASP A 85 10.24 7.04 5.84
CA ASP A 85 9.85 7.66 7.11
C ASP A 85 8.48 7.19 7.58
N MET A 86 7.50 7.10 6.67
CA MET A 86 6.19 6.51 6.97
C MET A 86 6.34 5.06 7.48
N ALA A 87 7.18 4.25 6.81
CA ALA A 87 7.43 2.87 7.21
C ALA A 87 8.14 2.77 8.57
N ARG A 88 9.06 3.70 8.89
CA ARG A 88 9.71 3.76 10.22
C ARG A 88 8.69 4.08 11.32
N ARG A 89 7.85 5.10 11.12
CA ARG A 89 6.80 5.48 12.08
C ARG A 89 5.82 4.33 12.33
N ALA A 90 5.34 3.71 11.24
CA ALA A 90 4.47 2.54 11.32
C ALA A 90 5.04 1.39 12.15
N ARG A 91 6.36 1.15 12.05
CA ARG A 91 7.04 0.10 12.82
C ARG A 91 7.21 0.48 14.29
N ALA A 92 7.39 1.77 14.59
CA ALA A 92 7.43 2.27 15.96
C ALA A 92 6.07 2.09 16.65
N ASP A 93 4.99 2.52 15.99
CA ASP A 93 3.62 2.37 16.49
C ASP A 93 3.24 0.90 16.72
N ALA A 94 3.68 0.00 15.83
CA ALA A 94 3.48 -1.45 15.98
C ALA A 94 4.36 -2.11 17.07
N GLY A 95 5.41 -1.43 17.52
CA GLY A 95 6.33 -1.88 18.57
C GLY A 95 5.81 -1.61 19.98
N GLU A 96 4.94 -0.63 20.15
CA GLU A 96 4.47 -0.13 21.44
C GLU A 96 3.30 -0.95 22.03
N GLY A 97 2.73 -1.89 21.26
CA GLY A 97 1.67 -2.81 21.68
C GLY A 97 2.15 -4.16 22.25
N ARG A 98 3.43 -4.33 22.57
CA ARG A 98 3.96 -5.54 23.22
C ARG A 98 4.34 -5.25 24.67
N HIS A 99 3.35 -5.31 25.55
CA HIS A 99 3.50 -5.48 26.99
C HIS A 99 2.72 -6.72 27.43
#